data_AF-A0A2U0AGC6-F1
#
_entry.id   AF-A0A2U0AGC6-F1
#
_cell.length_a   1.000
_cell.length_b   1.000
_cell.length_c   1.000
_cell.angle_alpha   90.00
_cell.angle_beta   90.00
_cell.angle_gamma   90.00
#
_symmetry.space_group_name_H-M   'P 1'
#
loop_
_entity.id
_entity.type
_entity.pdbx_description
1 polymer ?
#
loop_
_entity_poly.entity_id
_entity_poly.type
_entity_poly.pdbx_seq_one_letter_code
_entity_poly.pdbx_strand_id
1 'polypeptide(L)'
;MRLWHITTICLALICLSNSQAEINPEHRSNRQLAVTVCNDYRETNRLPCFVSRKECPRGFEVIERFSDSTGPSFSACRDKRHERPARLARSSNNLFNAKNQQLVEQFDRLISIVEKHRTGAASRLPKASRDKLALFFSGIDLNSIELAHSKALMNGCLTDCRQIFCADKDQVDAWTNPQTPVLSLKLLHQLAHAERCEIKGGRDRFIQTWLRHLPDETLAALERGDPLDTQKIHFAMFMQSNASNRAESICRRVGCLRD
;
A
#
# COMPACT_ATOMS: atom_id res chain seq x y z
N MET A 1 -0.17 -19.52 64.99
CA MET A 1 0.19 -18.56 63.94
C MET A 1 0.01 -19.24 62.59
N ARG A 2 -1.05 -18.90 61.84
CA ARG A 2 -1.37 -19.49 60.53
C ARG A 2 -0.91 -18.51 59.45
N LEU A 3 0.14 -18.88 58.71
CA LEU A 3 0.59 -18.13 57.53
C LEU A 3 -0.31 -18.50 56.34
N TRP A 4 -1.03 -17.51 55.85
CA TRP A 4 -1.76 -17.56 54.59
C TRP A 4 -0.76 -17.46 53.44
N HIS A 5 -0.74 -18.45 52.56
CA HIS A 5 -0.05 -18.35 51.27
C HIS A 5 -0.97 -17.69 50.25
N ILE A 6 -0.68 -16.43 49.93
CA ILE A 6 -1.25 -15.72 48.80
C ILE A 6 -0.46 -16.16 47.57
N THR A 7 -1.03 -17.05 46.77
CA THR A 7 -0.53 -17.36 45.42
C THR A 7 -0.91 -16.21 44.49
N THR A 8 0.07 -15.37 44.17
CA THR A 8 -0.01 -14.34 43.14
C THR A 8 -0.13 -15.02 41.77
N ILE A 9 -1.34 -15.01 41.20
CA ILE A 9 -1.56 -15.44 39.82
C ILE A 9 -1.07 -14.31 38.91
N CYS A 10 0.14 -14.46 38.36
CA CYS A 10 0.60 -13.65 37.24
C CYS A 10 -0.28 -13.99 36.02
N LEU A 11 -1.32 -13.19 35.79
CA LEU A 11 -1.98 -13.07 34.50
C LEU A 11 -0.94 -12.53 33.50
N ALA A 12 -0.27 -13.43 32.80
CA ALA A 12 0.37 -13.10 31.55
C ALA A 12 -0.72 -12.61 30.59
N LEU A 13 -0.84 -11.28 30.45
CA LEU A 13 -1.52 -10.66 29.33
C LEU A 13 -0.84 -11.18 28.06
N ILE A 14 -1.46 -12.17 27.44
CA ILE A 14 -1.17 -12.55 26.06
C ILE A 14 -1.67 -11.36 25.23
N CYS A 15 -0.81 -10.38 25.02
CA CYS A 15 -0.94 -9.44 23.91
C CYS A 15 -0.87 -10.29 22.64
N LEU A 16 -2.04 -10.73 22.15
CA LEU A 16 -2.23 -11.16 20.78
C LEU A 16 -2.05 -9.91 19.91
N SER A 17 -0.80 -9.53 19.69
CA SER A 17 -0.43 -8.77 18.51
C SER A 17 -0.76 -9.68 17.32
N ASN A 18 -1.93 -9.48 16.74
CA ASN A 18 -2.22 -9.86 15.37
C ASN A 18 -1.31 -9.01 14.47
N SER A 19 -0.02 -9.31 14.49
CA SER A 19 0.89 -8.90 13.42
C SER A 19 0.36 -9.60 12.19
N GLN A 20 -0.24 -8.80 11.31
CA GLN A 20 -0.85 -9.27 10.08
C GLN A 20 0.21 -10.09 9.36
N ALA A 21 -0.09 -11.37 9.15
CA ALA A 21 0.73 -12.21 8.30
C ALA A 21 0.75 -11.55 6.92
N GLU A 22 1.85 -10.87 6.61
CA GLU A 22 2.23 -10.60 5.23
C GLU A 22 2.05 -11.91 4.48
N ILE A 23 1.44 -11.85 3.29
CA ILE A 23 1.55 -12.99 2.40
C ILE A 23 3.04 -13.21 2.19
N ASN A 24 3.53 -14.35 2.71
CA ASN A 24 4.89 -14.81 2.54
C ASN A 24 5.27 -14.64 1.06
N PRO A 25 6.41 -14.00 0.71
CA PRO A 25 6.81 -13.74 -0.68
C PRO A 25 6.70 -14.96 -1.63
N GLU A 26 6.68 -16.17 -1.08
CA GLU A 26 6.47 -17.45 -1.76
C GLU A 26 5.12 -17.64 -2.47
N HIS A 27 4.11 -16.79 -2.26
CA HIS A 27 2.78 -16.94 -2.90
C HIS A 27 2.51 -16.00 -4.08
N ARG A 28 3.50 -15.23 -4.55
CA ARG A 28 3.29 -14.32 -5.68
C ARG A 28 3.41 -15.03 -7.01
N SER A 29 2.48 -14.76 -7.93
CA SER A 29 2.61 -15.25 -9.30
C SER A 29 3.81 -14.62 -10.01
N ASN A 30 4.43 -15.37 -10.93
CA ASN A 30 5.50 -14.87 -11.81
C ASN A 30 5.16 -13.53 -12.49
N ARG A 31 3.88 -13.31 -12.82
CA ARG A 31 3.41 -12.04 -13.38
C ARG A 31 3.54 -10.89 -12.39
N GLN A 32 3.13 -11.09 -11.15
CA GLN A 32 3.19 -10.05 -10.11
C GLN A 32 4.65 -9.65 -9.87
N LEU A 33 5.55 -10.62 -9.77
CA LEU A 33 7.00 -10.36 -9.64
C LEU A 33 7.55 -9.54 -10.81
N ALA A 34 7.22 -9.91 -12.06
CA ALA A 34 7.62 -9.15 -13.24
C ALA A 34 7.04 -7.72 -13.24
N VAL A 35 5.80 -7.54 -12.77
CA VAL A 35 5.19 -6.21 -12.63
C VAL A 35 5.94 -5.39 -11.57
N THR A 36 6.33 -5.97 -10.44
CA THR A 36 7.13 -5.30 -9.40
C THR A 36 8.42 -4.74 -9.99
N VAL A 37 9.22 -5.58 -10.66
CA VAL A 37 10.49 -5.16 -11.29
C VAL A 37 10.27 -4.04 -12.29
N CYS A 38 9.24 -4.14 -13.13
CA CYS A 38 8.95 -3.08 -14.10
C CYS A 38 8.55 -1.75 -13.45
N ASN A 39 7.82 -1.80 -12.35
CA ASN A 39 7.45 -0.59 -11.62
C ASN A 39 8.66 0.07 -10.98
N ASP A 40 9.52 -0.71 -10.34
CA ASP A 40 10.75 -0.21 -9.71
C ASP A 40 11.70 0.39 -10.75
N TYR A 41 11.80 -0.24 -11.93
CA TYR A 41 12.55 0.30 -13.05
C TYR A 41 11.98 1.64 -13.54
N ARG A 42 10.66 1.72 -13.77
CA ARG A 42 10.00 2.95 -14.23
C ARG A 42 10.15 4.09 -13.24
N GLU A 43 10.07 3.82 -11.94
CA GLU A 43 10.23 4.84 -10.90
C GLU A 43 11.68 5.33 -10.80
N THR A 44 12.64 4.40 -10.79
CA THR A 44 14.06 4.73 -10.62
C THR A 44 14.62 5.45 -11.85
N ASN A 45 14.23 5.03 -13.05
CA ASN A 45 14.83 5.49 -14.29
C ASN A 45 13.96 6.49 -15.06
N ARG A 46 12.67 6.59 -14.73
CA ARG A 46 11.66 7.33 -15.52
C ARG A 46 11.59 6.84 -16.98
N LEU A 47 11.87 5.56 -17.19
CA LEU A 47 11.93 4.93 -18.51
C LEU A 47 10.84 3.87 -18.69
N PRO A 48 10.41 3.60 -19.94
CA PRO A 48 9.44 2.55 -20.22
C PRO A 48 9.94 1.17 -19.79
N CYS A 49 9.07 0.43 -19.10
CA CYS A 49 9.19 -1.01 -18.89
C CYS A 49 7.87 -1.66 -19.23
N PHE A 50 7.83 -2.92 -19.65
CA PHE A 50 6.59 -3.69 -19.68
C PHE A 50 6.81 -5.16 -19.33
N VAL A 51 5.72 -5.81 -18.95
CA VAL A 51 5.72 -7.24 -18.61
C VAL A 51 5.32 -8.04 -19.82
N SER A 52 6.17 -8.99 -20.21
CA SER A 52 5.94 -9.93 -21.31
C SER A 52 5.80 -11.35 -20.80
N ARG A 53 5.04 -12.19 -21.51
CA ARG A 53 4.98 -13.63 -21.27
C ARG A 53 6.19 -14.28 -21.96
N LYS A 54 7.03 -14.99 -21.20
CA LYS A 54 8.31 -15.62 -21.59
C LYS A 54 9.48 -14.70 -21.99
N GLU A 55 9.35 -13.92 -23.06
CA GLU A 55 10.49 -13.21 -23.65
C GLU A 55 10.18 -11.75 -23.99
N CYS A 56 11.21 -10.91 -23.93
CA CYS A 56 11.10 -9.52 -24.34
C CYS A 56 11.13 -9.42 -25.88
N PRO A 57 10.18 -8.72 -26.49
CA PRO A 57 10.21 -8.34 -27.91
C PRO A 57 11.52 -7.70 -28.35
N ARG A 58 11.83 -7.80 -29.64
CA ARG A 58 13.00 -7.14 -30.25
C ARG A 58 13.01 -5.65 -29.94
N GLY A 59 14.18 -5.11 -29.58
CA GLY A 59 14.36 -3.73 -29.13
C GLY A 59 14.24 -3.53 -27.61
N PHE A 60 13.87 -4.57 -26.87
CA PHE A 60 13.78 -4.55 -25.42
C PHE A 60 14.77 -5.52 -24.79
N GLU A 61 15.19 -5.22 -23.57
CA GLU A 61 16.09 -6.05 -22.78
C GLU A 61 15.35 -6.65 -21.58
N VAL A 62 15.63 -7.91 -21.28
CA VAL A 62 15.17 -8.53 -20.05
C VAL A 62 15.90 -7.87 -18.88
N ILE A 63 15.14 -7.25 -17.98
CA ILE A 63 15.64 -6.83 -16.67
C ILE A 63 15.75 -8.05 -15.78
N GLU A 64 14.66 -8.82 -15.69
CA GLU A 64 14.57 -10.03 -14.87
C GLU A 64 13.51 -10.99 -15.45
N ARG A 65 13.71 -12.29 -15.23
CA ARG A 65 12.82 -13.37 -15.67
C ARG A 65 12.36 -14.20 -14.47
N PHE A 66 11.05 -14.44 -14.41
CA PHE A 66 10.39 -15.24 -13.38
C PHE A 66 9.80 -16.48 -14.05
N SER A 67 10.34 -17.64 -13.71
CA SER A 67 10.03 -18.91 -14.36
C SER A 67 9.90 -20.06 -13.36
N ASP A 68 9.33 -19.75 -12.20
CA ASP A 68 9.18 -20.68 -11.11
C ASP A 68 8.24 -21.82 -11.53
N SER A 69 8.47 -23.03 -11.00
CA SER A 69 7.93 -24.30 -11.51
C SER A 69 6.39 -24.42 -11.55
N THR A 70 5.67 -23.49 -10.93
CA THR A 70 4.22 -23.47 -10.79
C THR A 70 3.60 -22.28 -11.54
N GLY A 71 3.72 -22.25 -12.87
CA GLY A 71 2.90 -21.37 -13.71
C GLY A 71 3.58 -20.82 -14.97
N PRO A 72 2.87 -19.96 -15.74
CA PRO A 72 3.44 -19.31 -16.90
C PRO A 72 4.60 -18.39 -16.51
N SER A 73 5.68 -18.42 -17.29
CA SER A 73 6.84 -17.54 -17.09
C SER A 73 6.57 -16.13 -17.58
N PHE A 74 7.10 -15.14 -16.87
CA PHE A 74 7.03 -13.73 -17.23
C PHE A 74 8.41 -13.07 -17.19
N SER A 75 8.58 -12.00 -17.96
CA SER A 75 9.80 -11.18 -17.97
C SER A 75 9.43 -9.71 -17.83
N ALA A 76 10.24 -8.98 -17.06
CA ALA A 76 10.23 -7.53 -17.03
C ALA A 76 11.18 -7.01 -18.11
N CYS A 77 10.69 -6.14 -18.99
CA CYS A 77 11.40 -5.73 -20.21
C CYS A 77 11.61 -4.22 -20.25
N ARG A 78 12.85 -3.74 -20.34
CA ARG A 78 13.18 -2.31 -20.54
C ARG A 78 13.42 -1.97 -22.00
N ASP A 79 13.07 -0.75 -22.41
CA ASP A 79 13.38 -0.26 -23.76
C ASP A 79 14.86 0.12 -23.87
N LYS A 80 15.60 -0.55 -24.77
CA LYS A 80 17.04 -0.28 -24.97
C LYS A 80 17.30 1.12 -25.54
N ARG A 81 16.30 1.74 -26.19
CA ARG A 81 16.47 2.99 -26.94
C ARG A 81 16.49 4.25 -26.08
N HIS A 82 16.11 4.13 -24.80
CA HIS A 82 15.95 5.28 -23.93
C HIS A 82 17.05 5.39 -22.84
N GLU A 83 18.20 4.75 -23.02
CA GLU A 83 19.33 4.93 -22.11
C GLU A 83 19.75 6.41 -22.05
N ARG A 84 19.51 7.06 -20.91
CA ARG A 84 20.08 8.37 -20.54
C ARG A 84 20.79 8.28 -19.20
N PRO A 85 21.84 9.10 -18.99
CA PRO A 85 22.83 8.88 -17.96
C PRO A 85 22.28 9.08 -16.54
N ALA A 86 22.72 8.22 -15.63
CA ALA A 86 22.31 8.06 -14.23
C ALA A 86 22.52 9.28 -13.29
N ARG A 87 22.64 10.51 -13.81
CA ARG A 87 23.10 11.69 -13.04
C ARG A 87 22.02 12.54 -12.37
N LEU A 88 20.73 12.27 -12.54
CA LEU A 88 19.67 13.13 -11.99
C LEU A 88 19.05 12.66 -10.65
N ALA A 89 19.55 11.60 -10.00
CA ALA A 89 18.90 11.01 -8.82
C ALA A 89 19.77 11.01 -7.53
N ARG A 90 20.83 11.83 -7.45
CA ARG A 90 21.89 11.62 -6.44
C ARG A 90 21.75 12.37 -5.11
N SER A 91 21.04 13.50 -5.01
CA SER A 91 21.01 14.26 -3.73
C SER A 91 19.89 13.79 -2.78
N SER A 92 18.66 13.62 -3.24
CA SER A 92 17.53 13.20 -2.39
C SER A 92 17.66 11.75 -1.90
N ASN A 93 18.32 10.87 -2.66
CA ASN A 93 18.56 9.49 -2.27
C ASN A 93 19.49 9.34 -1.05
N ASN A 94 20.48 10.22 -0.88
CA ASN A 94 21.40 10.13 0.26
C ASN A 94 20.70 10.47 1.57
N LEU A 95 19.85 11.50 1.55
CA LEU A 95 19.07 11.93 2.70
C LEU A 95 18.04 10.87 3.10
N PHE A 96 17.30 10.35 2.12
CA PHE A 96 16.36 9.25 2.33
C PHE A 96 17.07 8.02 2.92
N ASN A 97 18.19 7.59 2.35
CA ASN A 97 18.91 6.41 2.83
C ASN A 97 19.40 6.57 4.28
N ALA A 98 19.85 7.76 4.67
CA ALA A 98 20.29 8.05 6.04
C ALA A 98 19.13 8.05 7.05
N LYS A 99 17.90 8.33 6.60
CA LYS A 99 16.71 8.50 7.46
C LYS A 99 15.64 7.44 7.27
N ASN A 100 15.86 6.47 6.38
CA ASN A 100 14.84 5.48 6.00
C ASN A 100 14.26 4.75 7.21
N GLN A 101 15.11 4.28 8.12
CA GLN A 101 14.66 3.59 9.32
C GLN A 101 13.78 4.48 10.21
N GLN A 102 14.21 5.72 10.46
CA GLN A 102 13.44 6.69 11.24
C GLN A 102 12.08 6.99 10.58
N LEU A 103 12.04 7.13 9.25
CA LEU A 103 10.82 7.37 8.49
C LEU A 103 9.84 6.20 8.59
N VAL A 104 10.33 4.96 8.44
CA VAL A 104 9.52 3.74 8.60
C VAL A 104 8.96 3.66 10.01
N GLU A 105 9.77 3.88 11.04
CA GLU A 105 9.29 3.87 12.43
C GLU A 105 8.27 4.97 12.73
N GLN A 106 8.34 6.12 12.07
CA GLN A 106 7.33 7.18 12.19
C GLN A 106 6.03 6.78 11.48
N PHE A 107 6.14 6.16 10.31
CA PHE A 107 4.98 5.60 9.60
C PHE A 107 4.29 4.51 10.44
N ASP A 108 5.05 3.58 11.02
CA ASP A 108 4.50 2.52 11.87
C ASP A 108 3.86 3.08 13.14
N ARG A 109 4.45 4.12 13.75
CA ARG A 109 3.83 4.84 14.87
C ARG A 109 2.49 5.47 14.47
N LEU A 110 2.42 6.08 13.29
CA LEU A 110 1.17 6.62 12.76
C LEU A 110 0.11 5.53 12.59
N ILE A 111 0.45 4.41 11.96
CA ILE A 111 -0.47 3.26 11.81
C ILE A 111 -0.93 2.76 13.16
N SER A 112 -0.02 2.56 14.11
CA SER A 112 -0.34 2.09 15.45
C SER A 112 -1.30 3.03 16.19
N ILE A 113 -1.12 4.35 16.05
CA ILE A 113 -2.05 5.34 16.62
C ILE A 113 -3.42 5.23 15.96
N VAL A 114 -3.48 5.11 14.63
CA VAL A 114 -4.73 5.01 13.87
C VAL A 114 -5.48 3.72 14.23
N GLU A 115 -4.78 2.59 14.31
CA GLU A 115 -5.33 1.30 14.74
C GLU A 115 -5.86 1.35 16.17
N LYS A 116 -5.09 1.91 17.10
CA LYS A 116 -5.46 2.03 18.51
C LYS A 116 -6.76 2.83 18.71
N HIS A 117 -6.98 3.84 17.87
CA HIS A 117 -8.17 4.69 17.92
C HIS A 117 -9.27 4.28 16.94
N ARG A 118 -9.16 3.08 16.35
CA ARG A 118 -10.25 2.45 15.60
C ARG A 118 -11.47 2.31 16.49
N THR A 119 -12.64 2.66 15.96
CA THR A 119 -13.92 2.44 16.65
C THR A 119 -14.74 1.38 15.92
N GLY A 120 -15.34 0.47 16.68
CA GLY A 120 -16.11 -0.64 16.14
C GLY A 120 -15.22 -1.74 15.55
N ALA A 121 -15.87 -2.78 15.02
CA ALA A 121 -15.19 -3.84 14.30
C ALA A 121 -14.80 -3.35 12.91
N ALA A 122 -13.68 -3.86 12.39
CA ALA A 122 -13.37 -3.71 10.98
C ALA A 122 -14.41 -4.46 10.15
N SER A 123 -14.85 -3.82 9.06
CA SER A 123 -15.86 -4.34 8.16
C SER A 123 -15.24 -4.61 6.80
N ARG A 124 -15.80 -5.56 6.04
CA ARG A 124 -15.32 -5.88 4.69
C ARG A 124 -16.27 -5.33 3.66
N LEU A 125 -15.77 -5.15 2.44
CA LEU A 125 -16.64 -4.82 1.31
C LEU A 125 -17.71 -5.90 1.12
N PRO A 126 -18.99 -5.55 0.89
CA PRO A 126 -20.03 -6.52 0.61
C PRO A 126 -19.74 -7.33 -0.65
N LYS A 127 -20.28 -8.55 -0.72
CA LYS A 127 -20.07 -9.45 -1.86
C LYS A 127 -20.38 -8.78 -3.20
N ALA A 128 -21.50 -8.07 -3.31
CA ALA A 128 -21.88 -7.35 -4.52
C ALA A 128 -20.82 -6.33 -4.99
N SER A 129 -20.23 -5.57 -4.06
CA SER A 129 -19.13 -4.64 -4.36
C SER A 129 -17.87 -5.39 -4.78
N ARG A 130 -17.51 -6.46 -4.07
CA ARG A 130 -16.33 -7.27 -4.41
C ARG A 130 -16.45 -7.88 -5.80
N ASP A 131 -17.59 -8.48 -6.12
CA ASP A 131 -17.84 -9.12 -7.41
C ASP A 131 -17.77 -8.09 -8.55
N LYS A 132 -18.34 -6.89 -8.34
CA LYS A 132 -18.28 -5.78 -9.32
C LYS A 132 -16.86 -5.25 -9.52
N LEU A 133 -16.04 -5.25 -8.47
CA LEU A 133 -14.68 -4.69 -8.48
C LEU A 133 -13.58 -5.69 -8.83
N ALA A 134 -13.83 -6.99 -8.70
CA ALA A 134 -12.85 -8.06 -8.91
C ALA A 134 -12.22 -8.04 -10.32
N LEU A 135 -13.01 -7.65 -11.33
CA LEU A 135 -12.53 -7.50 -12.71
C LEU A 135 -11.50 -6.37 -12.87
N PHE A 136 -11.55 -5.37 -11.99
CA PHE A 136 -10.67 -4.21 -12.04
C PHE A 136 -9.46 -4.38 -11.14
N PHE A 137 -9.66 -4.81 -9.90
CA PHE A 137 -8.61 -4.97 -8.89
C PHE A 137 -8.07 -6.39 -8.83
N SER A 138 -7.64 -6.93 -9.97
CA SER A 138 -7.10 -8.29 -10.07
C SER A 138 -5.78 -8.50 -9.32
N GLY A 139 -5.10 -7.42 -8.89
CA GLY A 139 -3.84 -7.49 -8.17
C GLY A 139 -3.96 -7.81 -6.68
N ILE A 140 -5.19 -7.84 -6.13
CA ILE A 140 -5.46 -8.02 -4.69
C ILE A 140 -6.62 -8.98 -4.44
N ASP A 141 -6.63 -9.61 -3.27
CA ASP A 141 -7.82 -10.28 -2.75
C ASP A 141 -8.71 -9.28 -2.02
N LEU A 142 -9.82 -8.89 -2.66
CA LEU A 142 -10.80 -7.98 -2.09
C LEU A 142 -11.51 -8.53 -0.83
N ASN A 143 -11.45 -9.84 -0.57
CA ASN A 143 -12.00 -10.43 0.66
C ASN A 143 -11.12 -10.16 1.89
N SER A 144 -9.83 -9.87 1.65
CA SER A 144 -8.85 -9.55 2.69
C SER A 144 -8.83 -8.08 3.07
N ILE A 145 -9.56 -7.22 2.34
CA ILE A 145 -9.61 -5.78 2.60
C ILE A 145 -10.57 -5.48 3.76
N GLU A 146 -10.03 -4.81 4.76
CA GLU A 146 -10.72 -4.37 5.96
C GLU A 146 -10.84 -2.85 5.98
N LEU A 147 -12.05 -2.36 6.23
CA LEU A 147 -12.39 -0.95 6.31
C LEU A 147 -12.82 -0.62 7.73
N ALA A 148 -12.31 0.48 8.25
CA ALA A 148 -12.54 0.88 9.62
C ALA A 148 -12.61 2.39 9.78
N HIS A 149 -13.42 2.84 10.73
CA HIS A 149 -13.40 4.23 11.19
C HIS A 149 -12.36 4.40 12.30
N SER A 150 -11.57 5.48 12.25
CA SER A 150 -10.60 5.82 13.30
C SER A 150 -10.69 7.29 13.69
N LYS A 151 -10.83 7.54 15.00
CA LYS A 151 -10.87 8.88 15.59
C LYS A 151 -9.54 9.62 15.58
N ALA A 152 -8.43 8.93 15.30
CA ALA A 152 -7.12 9.57 15.19
C ALA A 152 -6.95 10.36 13.88
N LEU A 153 -7.77 10.08 12.87
CA LEU A 153 -7.75 10.80 11.60
C LEU A 153 -8.70 11.99 11.69
N MET A 154 -8.21 13.19 11.38
CA MET A 154 -9.05 14.40 11.34
C MET A 154 -9.85 14.51 10.05
N ASN A 155 -9.33 13.96 8.94
CA ASN A 155 -9.96 13.96 7.63
C ASN A 155 -9.41 12.80 6.77
N GLY A 156 -10.09 12.54 5.67
CA GLY A 156 -9.62 11.58 4.66
C GLY A 156 -9.55 10.13 5.14
N CYS A 157 -8.72 9.36 4.45
CA CYS A 157 -8.45 7.96 4.76
C CYS A 157 -6.96 7.67 4.64
N LEU A 158 -6.48 6.68 5.39
CA LEU A 158 -5.13 6.15 5.35
C LEU A 158 -5.21 4.65 5.05
N THR A 159 -4.46 4.20 4.05
CA THR A 159 -4.37 2.78 3.68
C THR A 159 -3.03 2.20 4.08
N ASP A 160 -3.07 1.17 4.92
CA ASP A 160 -1.94 0.27 5.18
C ASP A 160 -2.20 -1.08 4.52
N CYS A 161 -1.86 -1.16 3.23
CA CYS A 161 -2.10 -2.32 2.37
C CYS A 161 -3.55 -2.83 2.42
N ARG A 162 -3.86 -3.78 3.29
CA ARG A 162 -5.19 -4.40 3.39
C ARG A 162 -6.14 -3.68 4.34
N GLN A 163 -5.62 -2.78 5.16
CA GLN A 163 -6.42 -2.04 6.11
C GLN A 163 -6.59 -0.59 5.64
N ILE A 164 -7.85 -0.17 5.57
CA ILE A 164 -8.25 1.17 5.16
C ILE A 164 -8.95 1.81 6.35
N PHE A 165 -8.33 2.86 6.89
CA PHE A 165 -8.87 3.64 7.99
C PHE A 165 -9.38 4.97 7.47
N CYS A 166 -10.58 5.38 7.87
CA CYS A 166 -11.13 6.69 7.49
C CYS A 166 -11.56 7.49 8.71
N ALA A 167 -11.46 8.82 8.60
CA ALA A 167 -11.96 9.76 9.59
C ALA A 167 -13.50 9.85 9.62
N ASP A 168 -14.14 9.58 8.48
CA ASP A 168 -15.60 9.65 8.33
C ASP A 168 -16.23 8.27 8.53
N LYS A 169 -17.01 8.13 9.60
CA LYS A 169 -17.73 6.88 9.92
C LYS A 169 -18.85 6.59 8.92
N ASP A 170 -19.62 7.60 8.51
CA ASP A 170 -20.77 7.42 7.64
C ASP A 170 -20.31 6.96 6.25
N GLN A 171 -19.15 7.46 5.80
CA GLN A 171 -18.51 6.97 4.59
C GLN A 171 -18.15 5.48 4.66
N VAL A 172 -17.55 5.02 5.77
CA VAL A 172 -17.21 3.60 5.96
C VAL A 172 -18.48 2.74 6.01
N ASP A 173 -19.50 3.20 6.72
CA ASP A 173 -20.78 2.50 6.84
C ASP A 173 -21.47 2.40 5.45
N ALA A 174 -21.42 3.46 4.63
CA ALA A 174 -21.95 3.46 3.26
C ALA A 174 -21.22 2.47 2.32
N TRP A 175 -19.90 2.35 2.44
CA TRP A 175 -19.11 1.39 1.64
C TRP A 175 -19.34 -0.07 2.07
N THR A 176 -19.68 -0.28 3.33
CA THR A 176 -19.79 -1.61 3.94
C THR A 176 -21.23 -2.10 4.12
N ASN A 177 -22.23 -1.27 3.79
CA ASN A 177 -23.64 -1.63 3.82
C ASN A 177 -23.95 -2.76 2.82
N PRO A 178 -24.40 -3.95 3.26
CA PRO A 178 -24.64 -5.09 2.38
C PRO A 178 -25.87 -4.94 1.48
N GLN A 179 -26.83 -4.08 1.83
CA GLN A 179 -28.07 -3.89 1.08
C GLN A 179 -27.91 -2.84 -0.02
N THR A 180 -27.22 -1.75 0.29
CA THR A 180 -27.04 -0.61 -0.62
C THR A 180 -25.61 -0.11 -0.58
N PRO A 181 -24.62 -0.91 -1.03
CA PRO A 181 -23.23 -0.50 -0.97
C PRO A 181 -22.96 0.64 -1.94
N VAL A 182 -22.27 1.67 -1.45
CA VAL A 182 -21.84 2.80 -2.26
C VAL A 182 -20.44 2.54 -2.80
N LEU A 183 -20.28 2.64 -4.12
CA LEU A 183 -18.96 2.75 -4.74
C LEU A 183 -18.66 4.23 -4.95
N SER A 184 -17.62 4.74 -4.29
CA SER A 184 -17.15 6.11 -4.48
C SER A 184 -15.72 6.17 -5.01
N LEU A 185 -15.34 7.32 -5.55
CA LEU A 185 -13.99 7.58 -6.06
C LEU A 185 -12.96 7.40 -4.93
N LYS A 186 -13.27 7.88 -3.73
CA LYS A 186 -12.43 7.71 -2.53
C LYS A 186 -12.21 6.24 -2.19
N LEU A 187 -13.24 5.38 -2.24
CA LEU A 187 -13.06 3.94 -2.03
C LEU A 187 -12.11 3.34 -3.06
N LEU A 188 -12.34 3.64 -4.35
CA LEU A 188 -11.51 3.14 -5.44
C LEU A 188 -10.06 3.61 -5.33
N HIS A 189 -9.84 4.83 -4.83
CA HIS A 189 -8.53 5.39 -4.56
C HIS A 189 -7.79 4.60 -3.46
N GLN A 190 -8.47 4.31 -2.34
CA GLN A 190 -7.87 3.50 -1.28
C GLN A 190 -7.58 2.06 -1.74
N LEU A 191 -8.48 1.46 -2.51
CA LEU A 191 -8.24 0.14 -3.13
C LEU A 191 -7.07 0.16 -4.12
N ALA A 192 -6.83 1.27 -4.82
CA ALA A 192 -5.67 1.42 -5.68
C ALA A 192 -4.35 1.45 -4.88
N HIS A 193 -4.34 2.04 -3.69
CA HIS A 193 -3.20 1.92 -2.77
C HIS A 193 -2.98 0.48 -2.30
N ALA A 194 -4.05 -0.21 -1.90
CA ALA A 194 -3.99 -1.63 -1.55
C ALA A 194 -3.42 -2.49 -2.69
N GLU A 195 -3.91 -2.28 -3.92
CA GLU A 195 -3.40 -2.93 -5.13
C GLU A 195 -1.94 -2.62 -5.40
N ARG A 196 -1.55 -1.38 -5.22
CA ARG A 196 -0.15 -1.00 -5.41
C ARG A 196 0.75 -1.64 -4.36
N CYS A 197 0.31 -1.79 -3.10
CA CYS A 197 1.08 -2.47 -2.07
C CYS A 197 1.40 -3.93 -2.45
N GLU A 198 0.39 -4.70 -2.84
CA GLU A 198 0.59 -6.10 -3.26
C GLU A 198 1.50 -6.18 -4.49
N ILE A 199 1.26 -5.31 -5.48
CA ILE A 199 2.09 -5.24 -6.69
C ILE A 199 3.54 -4.84 -6.38
N LYS A 200 3.77 -4.01 -5.36
CA LYS A 200 5.11 -3.55 -4.94
C LYS A 200 5.89 -4.60 -4.17
N GLY A 201 5.26 -5.71 -3.88
CA GLY A 201 5.90 -6.77 -3.17
C GLY A 201 5.72 -6.70 -1.66
N GLY A 202 4.61 -6.10 -1.20
CA GLY A 202 4.21 -6.10 0.21
C GLY A 202 4.42 -4.76 0.88
N ARG A 203 4.10 -4.73 2.18
CA ARG A 203 4.00 -3.51 2.97
C ARG A 203 5.33 -2.77 3.03
N ASP A 204 6.40 -3.48 3.38
CA ASP A 204 7.71 -2.85 3.58
C ASP A 204 8.23 -2.18 2.31
N ARG A 205 8.17 -2.87 1.17
CA ARG A 205 8.59 -2.30 -0.12
C ARG A 205 7.70 -1.15 -0.55
N PHE A 206 6.40 -1.24 -0.31
CA PHE A 206 5.44 -0.19 -0.62
C PHE A 206 5.72 1.08 0.20
N ILE A 207 5.92 0.94 1.51
CA ILE A 207 6.23 2.06 2.42
C ILE A 207 7.56 2.68 2.05
N GLN A 208 8.62 1.89 1.82
CA GLN A 208 9.91 2.44 1.38
C GLN A 208 9.80 3.22 0.07
N THR A 209 9.01 2.71 -0.88
CA THR A 209 8.73 3.42 -2.13
C THR A 209 7.98 4.72 -1.87
N TRP A 210 6.96 4.67 -1.01
CA TRP A 210 6.16 5.84 -0.63
C TRP A 210 7.03 6.94 -0.01
N LEU A 211 7.83 6.57 0.98
CA LEU A 211 8.67 7.48 1.75
C LEU A 211 9.79 8.10 0.90
N ARG A 212 10.29 7.37 -0.11
CA ARG A 212 11.26 7.90 -1.09
C ARG A 212 10.70 9.06 -1.92
N HIS A 213 9.38 9.14 -2.06
CA HIS A 213 8.70 10.17 -2.83
C HIS A 213 8.10 11.29 -1.98
N LEU A 214 8.48 11.37 -0.70
CA LEU A 214 8.14 12.54 0.13
C LEU A 214 8.84 13.79 -0.43
N PRO A 215 8.18 14.96 -0.35
CA PRO A 215 8.82 16.23 -0.70
C PRO A 215 10.11 16.48 0.11
N ASP A 216 11.14 17.05 -0.50
CA ASP A 216 12.44 17.30 0.15
C ASP A 216 12.29 18.13 1.44
N GLU A 217 11.37 19.08 1.47
CA GLU A 217 11.01 19.87 2.66
C GLU A 217 10.46 19.03 3.83
N THR A 218 9.76 17.94 3.54
CA THR A 218 9.26 16.99 4.54
C THR A 218 10.41 16.16 5.09
N LEU A 219 11.34 15.72 4.21
CA LEU A 219 12.57 15.03 4.63
C LEU A 219 13.47 15.96 5.46
N ALA A 220 13.61 17.23 5.10
CA ALA A 220 14.41 18.22 5.82
C ALA A 220 13.79 18.63 7.17
N ALA A 221 12.46 18.68 7.28
CA ALA A 221 11.78 18.89 8.57
C ALA A 221 12.09 17.78 9.57
N LEU A 222 12.21 16.54 9.09
CA LEU A 222 12.58 15.40 9.91
C LEU A 222 14.03 15.44 10.38
N GLU A 223 14.95 16.01 9.59
CA GLU A 223 16.32 16.25 10.04
C GLU A 223 16.38 17.16 11.27
N ARG A 224 15.45 18.12 11.37
CA ARG A 224 15.39 19.08 12.48
C ARG A 224 14.64 18.54 13.71
N GLY A 225 14.08 17.33 13.62
CA GLY A 225 13.27 16.74 14.70
C GLY A 225 11.86 17.31 14.80
N ASP A 226 11.38 17.98 13.75
CA ASP A 226 10.02 18.54 13.73
C ASP A 226 8.99 17.40 13.79
N PRO A 227 7.88 17.55 14.54
CA PRO A 227 6.80 16.57 14.55
C PRO A 227 6.21 16.43 13.16
N LEU A 228 5.97 15.17 12.77
CA LEU A 228 5.59 14.83 11.42
C LEU A 228 4.12 15.17 11.18
N ASP A 229 3.86 16.11 10.28
CA ASP A 229 2.51 16.40 9.81
C ASP A 229 2.00 15.20 9.00
N THR A 230 1.06 14.47 9.59
CA THR A 230 0.47 13.26 8.99
C THR A 230 -0.21 13.54 7.65
N GLN A 231 -0.66 14.78 7.41
CA GLN A 231 -1.15 15.19 6.10
C GLN A 231 -0.02 15.18 5.07
N LYS A 232 1.21 15.57 5.44
CA LYS A 232 2.36 15.57 4.53
C LYS A 232 2.88 14.18 4.18
N ILE A 233 2.77 13.18 5.07
CA ILE A 233 3.01 11.77 4.69
C ILE A 233 1.97 11.32 3.68
N HIS A 234 0.71 11.69 3.90
CA HIS A 234 -0.38 11.33 3.02
C HIS A 234 -0.19 11.91 1.61
N PHE A 235 0.50 13.05 1.44
CA PHE A 235 0.75 13.69 0.15
C PHE A 235 2.09 13.34 -0.52
N ALA A 236 2.57 12.09 -0.46
CA ALA A 236 3.57 11.63 -1.45
C ALA A 236 2.94 11.71 -2.86
N MET A 237 3.09 12.86 -3.52
CA MET A 237 2.26 13.29 -4.66
C MET A 237 2.21 12.27 -5.80
N PHE A 238 3.33 11.57 -6.05
CA PHE A 238 3.40 10.57 -7.10
C PHE A 238 2.50 9.36 -6.84
N MET A 239 2.52 8.83 -5.61
CA MET A 239 1.70 7.67 -5.23
C MET A 239 0.22 8.04 -5.18
N GLN A 240 -0.09 9.24 -4.70
CA GLN A 240 -1.44 9.78 -4.70
C GLN A 240 -1.99 9.95 -6.12
N SER A 241 -1.23 10.56 -7.03
CA SER A 241 -1.65 10.73 -8.43
C SER A 241 -1.88 9.39 -9.14
N ASN A 242 -1.04 8.37 -8.89
CA ASN A 242 -1.24 7.04 -9.45
C ASN A 242 -2.56 6.41 -8.99
N ALA A 243 -2.83 6.48 -7.69
CA ALA A 243 -4.07 5.98 -7.11
C ALA A 243 -5.30 6.73 -7.65
N SER A 244 -5.24 8.06 -7.77
CA SER A 244 -6.34 8.85 -8.34
C SER A 244 -6.61 8.49 -9.79
N ASN A 245 -5.58 8.43 -10.64
CA ASN A 245 -5.74 8.03 -12.05
C ASN A 245 -6.36 6.63 -12.19
N ARG A 246 -5.92 5.70 -11.34
CA ARG A 246 -6.46 4.34 -11.30
C ARG A 246 -7.93 4.35 -10.88
N ALA A 247 -8.26 5.08 -9.83
CA ALA A 247 -9.62 5.22 -9.31
C ALA A 247 -10.57 5.86 -10.33
N GLU A 248 -10.17 6.95 -10.98
CA GLU A 248 -10.97 7.65 -11.99
C GLU A 248 -11.25 6.76 -13.21
N SER A 249 -10.25 6.00 -13.65
CA SER A 249 -10.39 5.05 -14.77
C SER A 249 -11.44 3.99 -14.46
N ILE A 250 -11.43 3.45 -13.24
CA ILE A 250 -12.41 2.44 -12.80
C ILE A 250 -13.78 3.08 -12.59
N CYS A 251 -13.83 4.23 -11.90
CA CYS A 251 -15.06 4.95 -11.59
C CYS A 251 -15.90 5.22 -12.85
N ARG A 252 -15.25 5.64 -13.94
CA ARG A 252 -15.90 5.85 -15.25
C ARG A 252 -16.58 4.59 -15.80
N ARG A 253 -16.06 3.40 -15.49
CA ARG A 253 -16.57 2.12 -15.99
C ARG A 253 -17.64 1.51 -15.09
N VAL A 254 -17.55 1.73 -13.78
CA VAL A 254 -18.46 1.11 -12.81
C VAL A 254 -19.62 2.00 -12.40
N GLY A 255 -19.58 3.30 -12.74
CA GLY A 255 -20.55 4.30 -12.29
C GLY A 255 -20.45 4.51 -10.78
N CYS A 256 -19.42 5.24 -10.34
CA CYS A 256 -19.17 5.53 -8.93
C CYS A 256 -19.53 6.99 -8.55
N LEU A 257 -19.79 7.25 -7.27
CA LEU A 257 -19.95 8.61 -6.73
C LEU A 257 -18.61 9.34 -6.68
N ARG A 258 -18.59 10.64 -6.98
CA ARG A 258 -17.35 11.42 -7.16
C ARG A 258 -16.99 12.35 -5.98
N ASP A 259 -17.74 12.28 -4.89
CA ASP A 259 -17.61 13.17 -3.71
C ASP A 259 -16.23 13.18 -3.06
#